data_AF-A0A6I1W3I1-F1
#
_entry.id   AF-A0A6I1W3I1-F1
#
_cell.length_a   1.000
_cell.length_b   1.000
_cell.length_c   1.000
_cell.angle_alpha   90.00
_cell.angle_beta   90.00
_cell.angle_gamma   90.00
#
_symmetry.space_group_name_H-M   'P 1'
#
loop_
_entity.id
_entity.type
_entity.pdbx_description
1 polymer ?
#
loop_
_entity_poly.entity_id
_entity_poly.type
_entity_poly.pdbx_seq_one_letter_code
_entity_poly.pdbx_strand_id
1 'polypeptide(L)'
;GSADAPQLGGEGPAIEYVLKMRQFPQSQLLSTLQANGELTAAHIDEMAQQIAHFHTHAPHVPLEHHQGTPEAVMEPVRQNFEQIRPFLSDKADLLQLDALQAWAEASFTRLQPLLEQR
;
A
#
# COMPACT_ATOMS: atom_id res chain seq x y z
N GLY A 1 22.88 18.13 24.18
CA GLY A 1 22.30 17.30 25.24
C GLY A 1 23.04 15.98 25.35
N SER A 2 22.63 15.11 26.27
CA SER A 2 23.07 13.71 26.38
C SER A 2 21.96 12.77 25.87
N ALA A 3 22.21 11.46 25.86
CA ALA A 3 21.17 10.48 25.50
C ALA A 3 19.98 10.52 26.48
N ASP A 4 20.24 10.68 27.79
CA ASP A 4 19.20 10.78 28.82
C ASP A 4 18.53 12.16 28.89
N ALA A 5 19.13 13.17 28.25
CA ALA A 5 18.63 14.54 28.22
C ALA A 5 18.97 15.20 26.86
N PRO A 6 18.28 14.80 25.77
CA PRO A 6 18.57 15.30 24.44
C PRO A 6 18.18 16.79 24.33
N GLN A 7 18.94 17.53 23.54
CA GLN A 7 18.67 18.94 23.26
C GLN A 7 18.46 19.12 21.76
N LEU A 8 17.27 19.55 21.38
CA LEU A 8 16.97 19.85 19.99
C LEU A 8 17.69 21.13 19.55
N GLY A 9 18.40 21.07 18.42
CA GLY A 9 19.13 22.22 17.88
C GLY A 9 20.34 22.68 18.72
N GLY A 10 20.91 21.81 19.55
CA GLY A 10 22.17 22.10 20.25
C GLY A 10 23.37 22.10 19.31
N GLU A 11 24.48 22.70 19.75
CA GLU A 11 25.72 22.83 18.95
C GLU A 11 26.68 21.62 19.07
N GLY A 12 26.33 20.63 19.90
CA GLY A 12 27.12 19.41 20.08
C GLY A 12 26.90 18.37 18.97
N PRO A 13 27.68 17.28 18.96
CA PRO A 13 27.50 16.18 18.02
C PRO A 13 26.08 15.60 18.06
N ALA A 14 25.50 15.30 16.90
CA ALA A 14 24.18 14.70 16.80
C ALA A 14 24.15 13.30 17.44
N ILE A 15 23.17 13.06 18.31
CA ILE A 15 22.94 11.75 18.94
C ILE A 15 21.97 10.92 18.08
N GLU A 16 20.86 11.54 17.65
CA GLU A 16 19.89 10.99 16.71
C GLU A 16 19.17 12.15 15.99
N TYR A 17 18.55 11.86 14.84
CA TYR A 17 17.80 12.83 14.04
C TYR A 17 16.31 12.76 14.35
N VAL A 18 15.65 13.92 14.51
CA VAL A 18 14.19 14.01 14.65
C VAL A 18 13.54 14.55 13.39
N LEU A 19 12.35 14.03 13.08
CA LEU A 19 11.53 14.51 11.98
C LEU A 19 10.47 15.49 12.50
N LYS A 20 10.53 16.76 12.09
CA LYS A 20 9.46 17.74 12.31
C LYS A 20 8.54 17.77 11.09
N MET A 21 7.41 17.07 11.19
CA MET A 21 6.40 17.02 10.14
C MET A 21 5.46 18.23 10.23
N ARG A 22 5.09 18.81 9.09
CA ARG A 22 4.01 19.81 9.02
C ARG A 22 2.68 19.06 8.92
N GLN A 23 1.86 19.13 9.97
CA GLN A 23 0.54 18.52 9.95
C GLN A 23 -0.35 19.19 8.89
N PHE A 24 -1.10 18.39 8.13
CA PHE A 24 -2.12 18.89 7.23
C PHE A 24 -3.26 19.56 8.01
N PRO A 25 -3.81 20.69 7.52
CA PRO A 25 -4.98 21.32 8.12
C PRO A 25 -6.14 20.31 8.19
N GLN A 26 -6.58 19.96 9.39
CA GLN A 26 -7.60 18.93 9.59
C GLN A 26 -8.94 19.33 8.96
N SER A 27 -9.23 20.63 8.88
CA SER A 27 -10.42 21.16 8.21
C SER A 27 -10.46 20.89 6.70
N GLN A 28 -9.32 20.58 6.08
CA GLN A 28 -9.23 20.32 4.64
C GLN A 28 -9.23 18.83 4.31
N LEU A 29 -9.39 17.95 5.29
CA LEU A 29 -9.58 16.53 5.02
C LEU A 29 -10.91 16.33 4.28
N LEU A 30 -10.91 15.46 3.27
CA LEU A 30 -12.12 15.13 2.52
C LEU A 30 -13.25 14.60 3.43
N SER A 31 -12.91 13.89 4.51
CA SER A 31 -13.86 13.45 5.53
C SER A 31 -14.54 14.61 6.25
N THR A 32 -13.77 15.66 6.59
CA THR A 32 -14.30 16.87 7.22
C THR A 32 -15.13 17.70 6.25
N LEU A 33 -14.66 17.87 5.02
CA LEU A 33 -15.43 18.55 3.97
C LEU A 33 -16.76 17.81 3.69
N GLN A 34 -16.73 16.48 3.65
CA GLN A 34 -17.95 15.67 3.48
C GLN A 34 -18.92 15.86 4.65
N ALA A 35 -18.44 15.78 5.90
CA ALA A 35 -19.27 15.95 7.08
C ALA A 35 -19.93 17.34 7.14
N ASN A 36 -19.27 18.36 6.59
CA ASN A 36 -19.78 19.72 6.51
C ASN A 36 -20.64 20.00 5.27
N GLY A 37 -20.78 19.04 4.34
CA GLY A 37 -21.48 19.24 3.06
C GLY A 37 -20.71 20.11 2.05
N GLU A 38 -19.41 20.27 2.24
CA GLU A 38 -18.49 21.09 1.43
C GLU A 38 -17.72 20.25 0.40
N LEU A 39 -17.85 18.92 0.42
CA LEU A 39 -17.25 18.05 -0.59
C LEU A 39 -18.01 18.18 -1.92
N THR A 40 -17.32 18.66 -2.95
CA THR A 40 -17.87 18.87 -4.29
C THR A 40 -17.38 17.81 -5.27
N ALA A 41 -18.06 17.67 -6.42
CA ALA A 41 -17.60 16.84 -7.53
C ALA A 41 -16.24 17.31 -8.07
N ALA A 42 -15.99 18.61 -8.10
CA ALA A 42 -14.71 19.16 -8.56
C ALA A 42 -13.52 18.66 -7.71
N HIS A 43 -13.69 18.51 -6.39
CA HIS A 43 -12.65 17.91 -5.53
C HIS A 43 -12.35 16.45 -5.93
N ILE A 44 -13.39 15.69 -6.32
CA ILE A 44 -13.23 14.30 -6.76
C ILE A 44 -12.52 14.24 -8.10
N ASP A 45 -12.89 15.11 -9.04
CA ASP A 45 -12.25 15.19 -10.36
C ASP A 45 -10.77 15.57 -10.25
N GLU A 46 -10.45 16.58 -9.42
CA GLU A 46 -9.06 16.98 -9.16
C GLU A 46 -8.25 15.85 -8.52
N MET A 47 -8.81 15.17 -7.52
CA MET A 47 -8.17 14.02 -6.89
C MET A 47 -7.93 12.89 -7.90
N ALA A 48 -8.91 12.58 -8.73
CA ALA A 48 -8.79 11.55 -9.76
C ALA A 48 -7.68 11.90 -10.77
N GLN A 49 -7.61 13.16 -11.20
CA GLN A 49 -6.53 13.65 -12.08
C GLN A 49 -5.16 13.54 -11.42
N GLN A 50 -5.04 13.92 -10.14
CA GLN A 50 -3.78 13.81 -9.40
C GLN A 50 -3.32 12.36 -9.26
N ILE A 51 -4.24 11.44 -8.92
CA ILE A 51 -3.95 10.01 -8.83
C ILE A 51 -3.51 9.46 -10.19
N ALA A 52 -4.23 9.78 -11.27
CA ALA A 52 -3.90 9.35 -12.62
C ALA A 52 -2.52 9.88 -13.06
N HIS A 53 -2.25 11.17 -12.81
CA HIS A 53 -0.97 11.79 -13.12
C HIS A 53 0.16 11.12 -12.32
N PHE A 54 -0.02 10.92 -11.02
CA PHE A 54 0.95 10.23 -10.17
C PHE A 54 1.26 8.83 -10.70
N HIS A 55 0.26 8.00 -10.99
CA HIS A 55 0.48 6.64 -11.47
C HIS A 55 1.12 6.57 -12.86
N THR A 56 0.86 7.55 -13.72
CA THR A 56 1.46 7.62 -15.06
C THR A 56 2.95 8.01 -15.01
N HIS A 57 3.34 8.79 -14.00
CA HIS A 57 4.73 9.27 -13.84
C HIS A 57 5.49 8.55 -12.72
N ALA A 58 4.86 7.59 -12.04
CA ALA A 58 5.49 6.83 -10.99
C ALA A 58 6.68 6.06 -11.59
N PRO A 59 7.84 6.04 -10.90
CA PRO A 59 8.98 5.29 -11.39
C PRO A 59 8.64 3.81 -11.47
N HIS A 60 8.98 3.19 -12.61
CA HIS A 60 8.87 1.75 -12.76
C HIS A 60 9.97 1.06 -11.97
N VAL A 61 9.62 -0.07 -11.36
CA VAL A 61 10.60 -0.99 -10.79
C VAL A 61 11.43 -1.56 -11.95
N PRO A 62 12.78 -1.56 -11.88
CA PRO A 62 13.62 -2.16 -12.91
C PRO A 62 13.28 -3.65 -13.12
N LEU A 63 13.41 -4.14 -14.35
CA LEU A 63 13.08 -5.53 -14.71
C LEU A 63 13.91 -6.55 -13.92
N GLU A 64 15.12 -6.18 -13.54
CA GLU A 64 16.05 -7.02 -12.78
C GLU A 64 15.75 -7.02 -11.28
N HIS A 65 14.88 -6.11 -10.81
CA HIS A 65 14.53 -6.02 -9.41
C HIS A 65 13.46 -7.07 -9.07
N HIS A 66 13.62 -7.77 -7.94
CA HIS A 66 12.74 -8.88 -7.56
C HIS A 66 11.24 -8.52 -7.56
N GLN A 67 10.88 -7.28 -7.20
CA GLN A 67 9.48 -6.81 -7.21
C GLN A 67 8.85 -6.74 -8.61
N GLY A 68 9.66 -6.88 -9.67
CA GLY A 68 9.20 -6.98 -11.05
C GLY A 68 8.88 -8.41 -11.50
N THR A 69 9.23 -9.45 -10.72
CA THR A 69 9.08 -10.84 -11.16
C THR A 69 7.63 -11.36 -10.97
N PRO A 70 7.19 -12.35 -11.78
CA PRO A 70 5.91 -13.01 -11.56
C PRO A 70 5.74 -13.56 -10.14
N GLU A 71 6.82 -14.08 -9.54
CA GLU A 71 6.79 -14.63 -8.18
C GLU A 71 6.46 -13.56 -7.14
N ALA A 72 7.07 -12.37 -7.24
CA ALA A 72 6.78 -11.27 -6.33
C ALA A 72 5.33 -10.76 -6.47
N VAL A 73 4.70 -10.93 -7.64
CA VAL A 73 3.28 -10.63 -7.86
C VAL A 73 2.40 -11.67 -7.17
N MET A 74 2.79 -12.94 -7.19
CA MET A 74 2.00 -14.04 -6.60
C MET A 74 2.15 -14.13 -5.08
N GLU A 75 3.26 -13.66 -4.51
CA GLU A 75 3.54 -13.71 -3.08
C GLU A 75 2.44 -13.08 -2.20
N PRO A 76 2.01 -11.82 -2.41
CA PRO A 76 0.90 -11.25 -1.63
C PRO A 76 -0.43 -11.98 -1.86
N VAL A 77 -0.63 -12.58 -3.04
CA VAL A 77 -1.82 -13.39 -3.32
C VAL A 77 -1.84 -14.63 -2.42
N ARG A 78 -0.72 -15.34 -2.28
CA ARG A 78 -0.60 -16.49 -1.36
C ARG A 78 -0.75 -16.08 0.09
N GLN A 79 -0.10 -14.99 0.50
CA GLN A 79 -0.22 -14.48 1.87
C GLN A 79 -1.65 -14.17 2.27
N ASN A 80 -2.49 -13.66 1.34
CA ASN A 80 -3.91 -13.43 1.65
C ASN A 80 -4.60 -14.72 2.14
N PHE A 81 -4.36 -15.86 1.50
CA PHE A 81 -4.95 -17.14 1.91
C PHE A 81 -4.40 -17.62 3.26
N GLU A 82 -3.10 -17.49 3.48
CA GLU A 82 -2.45 -17.82 4.76
C GLU A 82 -2.99 -16.97 5.91
N GLN A 83 -3.20 -15.68 5.67
CA GLN A 83 -3.69 -14.72 6.67
C GLN A 83 -5.19 -14.86 6.94
N ILE A 84 -6.00 -15.20 5.94
CA ILE A 84 -7.45 -15.36 6.09
C ILE A 84 -7.79 -16.67 6.82
N ARG A 85 -7.09 -17.76 6.51
CA ARG A 85 -7.45 -19.11 6.98
C ARG A 85 -7.63 -19.21 8.51
N PRO A 86 -6.79 -18.61 9.37
CA PRO A 86 -6.96 -18.66 10.83
C PRO A 86 -8.26 -18.02 11.35
N PHE A 87 -8.90 -17.16 10.57
CA PHE A 87 -10.15 -16.48 10.94
C PHE A 87 -11.41 -17.24 10.51
N LEU A 88 -11.26 -18.36 9.79
CA LEU A 88 -12.39 -19.16 9.32
C LEU A 88 -12.54 -20.43 10.15
N SER A 89 -13.75 -20.66 10.66
CA SER A 89 -14.12 -21.88 11.39
C SER A 89 -15.17 -22.72 10.66
N ASP A 90 -15.96 -22.11 9.76
CA ASP A 90 -16.98 -22.81 9.00
C ASP A 90 -16.36 -23.67 7.90
N LYS A 91 -16.85 -24.91 7.75
CA LYS A 91 -16.31 -25.86 6.77
C LYS A 91 -16.58 -25.43 5.34
N ALA A 92 -17.72 -24.82 5.05
CA ALA A 92 -18.04 -24.33 3.71
C ALA A 92 -17.12 -23.18 3.33
N ASP A 93 -16.86 -22.25 4.25
CA ASP A 93 -15.93 -21.13 4.03
C ASP A 93 -14.50 -21.62 3.78
N LEU A 94 -14.03 -22.61 4.55
CA LEU A 94 -12.72 -23.24 4.34
C LEU A 94 -12.62 -23.93 2.97
N LEU A 95 -13.65 -24.67 2.56
CA LEU A 95 -13.69 -25.30 1.23
C LEU A 95 -13.71 -24.27 0.10
N GLN A 96 -14.42 -23.16 0.28
CA GLN A 96 -14.43 -22.06 -0.68
C GLN A 96 -13.06 -21.39 -0.75
N LEU A 97 -12.39 -21.18 0.39
CA LEU A 97 -11.04 -20.63 0.44
C LEU A 97 -10.04 -21.54 -0.31
N ASP A 98 -10.12 -22.86 -0.11
CA ASP A 98 -9.29 -23.84 -0.83
C ASP A 98 -9.53 -23.77 -2.35
N ALA A 99 -10.78 -23.69 -2.78
CA ALA A 99 -11.14 -23.58 -4.20
C ALA A 99 -10.61 -22.28 -4.84
N LEU A 100 -10.72 -21.16 -4.13
CA LEU A 100 -10.18 -19.87 -4.58
C LEU A 100 -8.65 -19.89 -4.65
N GLN A 101 -7.99 -20.51 -3.67
CA GLN A 101 -6.54 -20.66 -3.67
C GLN A 101 -6.07 -21.49 -4.88
N ALA A 102 -6.70 -22.63 -5.13
CA ALA A 102 -6.37 -23.47 -6.29
C ALA A 102 -6.61 -22.74 -7.63
N TRP A 103 -7.70 -21.97 -7.72
CA TRP A 103 -7.98 -21.15 -8.90
C TRP A 103 -6.94 -20.04 -9.11
N ALA A 104 -6.49 -19.39 -8.03
CA ALA A 104 -5.47 -18.36 -8.10
C ALA A 104 -4.12 -18.93 -8.55
N GLU A 105 -3.70 -20.08 -8.01
CA GLU A 105 -2.48 -20.78 -8.41
C GLU A 105 -2.52 -21.22 -9.88
N ALA A 106 -3.63 -21.83 -10.33
CA ALA A 106 -3.79 -22.23 -11.73
C ALA A 106 -3.81 -21.01 -12.68
N SER A 107 -4.44 -19.92 -12.26
CA SER A 107 -4.46 -18.67 -13.03
C SER A 107 -3.07 -18.05 -13.12
N PHE A 108 -2.29 -18.09 -12.04
CA PHE A 108 -0.92 -17.62 -12.04
C PHE A 108 -0.07 -18.41 -13.04
N THR A 109 -0.10 -19.75 -13.01
CA THR A 109 0.62 -20.58 -13.99
C THR A 109 0.23 -20.23 -15.43
N ARG A 110 -1.07 -20.03 -15.69
CA ARG A 110 -1.56 -19.66 -17.02
C ARG A 110 -1.10 -18.26 -17.46
N LEU A 111 -1.00 -17.32 -16.53
CA LEU A 111 -0.66 -15.91 -16.80
C LEU A 111 0.83 -15.61 -16.68
N GLN A 112 1.63 -16.54 -16.17
CA GLN A 112 3.07 -16.34 -15.95
C GLN A 112 3.79 -15.81 -17.20
N PRO A 113 3.59 -16.34 -18.43
CA PRO A 113 4.27 -15.81 -19.61
C PRO A 113 3.90 -14.35 -19.95
N LEU A 114 2.70 -13.89 -19.54
CA LEU A 114 2.29 -12.50 -19.72
C LEU A 114 2.89 -11.60 -18.63
N LEU A 115 2.98 -12.11 -17.40
CA LEU A 115 3.60 -11.39 -16.29
C LEU A 115 5.10 -11.17 -16.51
N GLU A 116 5.76 -12.04 -17.27
CA GLU A 116 7.17 -11.92 -17.69
C GLU A 116 7.40 -10.85 -18.77
N GLN A 117 6.37 -10.43 -19.51
CA GLN A 117 6.46 -9.46 -20.62
C GLN A 117 6.34 -7.98 -20.21
N ARG A 118 6.52 -7.68 -18.92
CA ARG A 118 6.30 -6.34 -18.35
C ARG A 118 7.30 -5.30 -18.82
#